data_AF-A0A9E2VWT0-F1
#
_entry.id   AF-A0A9E2VWT0-F1
#
_cell.length_a   1.000
_cell.length_b   1.000
_cell.length_c   1.000
_cell.angle_alpha   90.00
_cell.angle_beta   90.00
_cell.angle_gamma   90.00
#
_symmetry.space_group_name_H-M   'P 1'
#
loop_
_entity.id
_entity.type
_entity.pdbx_description
1 polymer ?
#
loop_
_entity_poly.entity_id
_entity_poly.type
_entity_poly.pdbx_seq_one_letter_code
_entity_poly.pdbx_strand_id
1 'polypeptide(L)' 'MVRQKLADLHIEYEHVVVPDVRPMRKVVHEVSGQYYVPVLKDGDMVLTETDDILNHLDKAYGQDRIAGN' A
#
# COMPACT_ATOMS: atom_id res chain seq x y z
N MET A 1 -6.72 3.51 6.76
CA MET A 1 -5.60 2.97 7.56
C MET A 1 -4.30 3.00 6.77
N VAL A 2 -4.15 2.26 5.65
CA VAL A 2 -2.91 2.26 4.84
C VAL A 2 -2.46 3.67 4.42
N ARG A 3 -3.33 4.50 3.82
CA ARG A 3 -2.96 5.88 3.42
C ARG A 3 -2.52 6.75 4.59
N GLN A 4 -3.13 6.57 5.77
CA GLN A 4 -2.71 7.29 6.97
C GLN A 4 -1.31 6.86 7.39
N LYS A 5 -1.02 5.55 7.36
CA LYS A 5 0.30 5.03 7.71
C LYS A 5 1.39 5.56 6.77
N LEU A 6 1.12 5.60 5.46
CA LEU A 6 2.02 6.20 4.47
C LEU A 6 2.29 7.68 4.81
N ALA A 7 1.24 8.44 5.13
CA ALA A 7 1.37 9.85 5.53
C ALA A 7 2.16 10.02 6.84
N ASP A 8 1.89 9.20 7.86
CA ASP A 8 2.60 9.23 9.14
C ASP A 8 4.10 8.98 8.94
N LEU A 9 4.45 8.05 8.07
CA LEU A 9 5.83 7.72 7.72
C LEU A 9 6.44 8.68 6.68
N HIS A 10 5.70 9.70 6.25
CA HIS A 10 6.11 10.65 5.20
C HIS A 10 6.60 9.96 3.91
N ILE A 11 5.98 8.83 3.56
CA ILE A 11 6.31 8.07 2.36
C ILE A 11 5.57 8.69 1.18
N GLU A 12 6.32 9.14 0.18
CA GLU A 12 5.76 9.49 -1.12
C GLU A 12 5.33 8.24 -1.88
N TYR A 13 4.17 8.28 -2.51
CA TYR A 13 3.63 7.16 -3.27
C TYR A 13 2.83 7.64 -4.47
N GLU A 14 2.80 6.83 -5.52
CA GLU A 14 1.89 7.03 -6.64
C GLU A 14 0.47 6.62 -6.23
N HIS A 15 -0.47 7.56 -6.28
CA HIS A 15 -1.86 7.27 -5.96
C HIS A 15 -2.64 6.85 -7.22
N VAL A 16 -2.84 5.54 -7.36
CA VAL A 16 -3.70 4.98 -8.41
C VAL A 16 -5.16 4.92 -7.93
N VAL A 17 -6.04 5.71 -8.54
CA VAL A 17 -7.48 5.69 -8.30
C VAL A 17 -8.14 4.68 -9.22
N VAL A 18 -9.06 3.88 -8.69
CA VAL A 18 -9.77 2.84 -9.44
C VAL A 18 -11.28 3.05 -9.33
N PRO A 19 -12.07 2.55 -10.31
CA PRO A 19 -13.52 2.68 -10.25
C PRO A 19 -14.13 2.00 -9.02
N ASP A 20 -15.23 2.56 -8.51
CA ASP A 20 -15.98 1.94 -7.40
C ASP A 20 -16.57 0.58 -7.80
N VAL A 21 -16.97 0.45 -9.07
CA VAL A 21 -17.46 -0.81 -9.65
C VAL A 21 -16.35 -1.85 -9.64
N ARG A 22 -16.39 -2.75 -8.67
CA ARG A 22 -15.33 -3.74 -8.38
C ARG A 22 -14.84 -4.51 -9.62
N PRO A 23 -15.70 -5.07 -10.49
CA PRO A 23 -15.23 -5.76 -11.71
C PRO A 23 -14.47 -4.88 -12.70
N MET A 24 -14.59 -3.55 -12.62
CA MET A 24 -13.89 -2.62 -13.51
C MET A 24 -12.48 -2.24 -13.02
N ARG A 25 -12.05 -2.72 -11.85
CA ARG A 25 -10.73 -2.44 -11.28
C ARG A 25 -9.62 -3.28 -11.93
N LYS A 26 -9.49 -3.18 -13.26
CA LYS A 26 -8.59 -4.02 -14.08
C LYS A 26 -7.13 -3.92 -13.64
N VAL A 27 -6.64 -2.71 -13.35
CA VAL A 27 -5.27 -2.48 -12.87
C VAL A 27 -4.97 -3.22 -11.55
N VAL A 28 -5.96 -3.33 -10.65
CA VAL A 28 -5.81 -4.11 -9.41
C VAL A 28 -5.60 -5.58 -9.73
N HIS A 29 -6.38 -6.11 -10.67
CA HIS A 29 -6.30 -7.51 -11.08
C HIS A 29 -5.01 -7.82 -11.84
N GLU A 30 -4.55 -6.91 -12.70
CA GLU A 30 -3.28 -7.05 -13.42
C GLU A 30 -2.08 -7.12 -12.46
N VAL A 31 -2.10 -6.35 -11.38
CA VAL A 31 -1.00 -6.30 -10.40
C VAL A 31 -1.09 -7.42 -9.36
N SER A 32 -2.30 -7.77 -8.91
CA SER A 32 -2.50 -8.63 -7.72
C SER A 32 -3.31 -9.91 -7.95
N GLY A 33 -3.89 -10.11 -9.14
CA GLY A 33 -4.78 -11.23 -9.44
C GLY A 33 -6.18 -11.13 -8.82
N GLN A 34 -6.51 -10.00 -8.18
CA GLN A 34 -7.80 -9.78 -7.52
C GLN A 34 -8.39 -8.39 -7.82
N TYR A 35 -9.61 -8.12 -7.34
CA TYR A 35 -10.32 -6.84 -7.55
C TYR A 35 -10.54 -6.04 -6.24
N TYR A 36 -9.99 -6.52 -5.13
CA TYR A 36 -10.15 -5.87 -3.82
C TYR A 36 -9.05 -4.84 -3.57
N VAL A 37 -9.37 -3.84 -2.75
CA VAL A 37 -8.44 -2.80 -2.29
C VAL A 37 -8.41 -2.84 -0.75
N PRO A 38 -7.30 -2.45 -0.12
CA PRO A 38 -6.08 -1.87 -0.70
C PRO A 38 -5.17 -2.89 -1.44
N VAL A 39 -4.32 -2.37 -2.32
CA VAL A 39 -3.15 -3.09 -2.85
C VAL A 39 -1.97 -2.13 -2.77
N LEU A 40 -0.85 -2.60 -2.24
CA LEU A 40 0.42 -1.88 -2.23
C LEU A 40 1.42 -2.64 -3.11
N LYS A 41 2.05 -1.92 -4.04
CA LYS A 41 3.21 -2.40 -4.79
C LYS A 41 4.44 -1.64 -4.30
N ASP A 42 5.44 -2.35 -3.84
CA ASP A 42 6.72 -1.80 -3.37
C ASP A 42 7.86 -2.56 -4.07
N GLY A 43 8.52 -1.89 -5.02
CA GLY A 43 9.40 -2.58 -5.98
C GLY A 43 8.65 -3.70 -6.71
N ASP A 44 9.14 -4.93 -6.58
CA ASP A 44 8.53 -6.14 -7.15
C ASP A 44 7.55 -6.84 -6.19
N MET A 45 7.46 -6.38 -4.93
CA MET A 45 6.55 -6.96 -3.95
C MET A 45 5.13 -6.41 -4.13
N VAL A 46 4.14 -7.29 -4.05
CA VAL A 46 2.72 -6.94 -4.08
C VAL A 46 2.05 -7.47 -2.81
N LEU A 47 1.40 -6.58 -2.06
CA LEU A 47 0.69 -6.88 -0.82
C LEU A 47 -0.78 -6.48 -0.95
N THR A 48 -1.67 -7.38 -0.53
CA THR A 48 -3.12 -7.22 -0.68
C THR A 48 -3.87 -7.16 0.64
N GLU A 49 -3.31 -7.76 1.70
CA GLU A 49 -3.91 -7.75 3.03
C GLU A 49 -3.50 -6.49 3.79
N THR A 50 -4.47 -5.84 4.44
CA THR A 50 -4.23 -4.57 5.14
C THR A 50 -3.19 -4.72 6.24
N ASP A 51 -3.25 -5.81 7.02
CA ASP A 51 -2.31 -6.05 8.12
C ASP A 51 -0.89 -6.31 7.61
N ASP A 52 -0.74 -7.06 6.52
CA ASP A 52 0.56 -7.31 5.89
C ASP A 52 1.16 -6.03 5.32
N ILE A 53 0.33 -5.20 4.67
CA ILE A 53 0.74 -3.87 4.19
C ILE A 53 1.26 -3.01 5.35
N LEU A 54 0.50 -2.91 6.44
CA LEU A 54 0.88 -2.08 7.59
C LEU A 54 2.17 -2.60 8.25
N ASN A 55 2.27 -3.92 8.43
CA ASN A 55 3.45 -4.56 8.99
C ASN A 55 4.69 -4.36 8.12
N HIS A 56 4.54 -4.45 6.79
CA HIS A 56 5.63 -4.18 5.84
C HIS A 56 6.09 -2.73 5.95
N LEU A 57 5.16 -1.77 5.94
CA LEU A 57 5.49 -0.35 6.05
C LEU A 57 6.23 -0.04 7.36
N ASP A 58 5.80 -0.64 8.47
CA ASP A 58 6.50 -0.50 9.76
C ASP A 58 7.91 -1.07 9.76
N LYS A 59 8.11 -2.26 9.17
CA LYS A 59 9.42 -2.91 9.14
C LYS A 59 10.39 -2.23 8.19
N ALA A 60 9.92 -1.83 7.01
CA ALA A 60 10.75 -1.28 5.96
C ALA A 60 11.05 0.21 6.16
N TYR A 61 10.08 0.97 6.68
CA TYR A 61 10.16 2.44 6.72
C TYR A 61 9.91 3.03 8.12
N GLY A 62 9.53 2.22 9.11
CA GLY A 62 9.23 2.69 10.46
C GLY A 62 10.45 3.11 11.29
N GLN A 63 11.67 2.76 10.87
CA GLN A 63 12.90 3.04 11.65
C GLN A 63 13.37 4.50 11.56
N ASP A 64 12.90 5.26 10.57
CA ASP A 64 13.27 6.68 10.39
C ASP A 64 12.80 7.57 11.56
N ARG A 65 11.88 7.07 12.39
CA ARG A 65 11.38 7.76 13.58
C ARG A 65 12.23 7.56 14.83
N ILE A 66 13.13 6.57 14.89
CA ILE A 66 13.93 6.27 16.10
C ILE A 66 15.27 7.01 16.10
N ALA A 67 15.83 7.31 14.93
CA ALA A 67 17.13 7.99 14.82
C ALA A 67 17.04 9.53 14.85
N GLY A 68 15.83 10.10 14.87
CA GLY A 68 15.58 11.54 14.74
C GLY A 68 14.98 12.20 15.99
N ASN A 69 15.49 11.89 17.19
CA ASN A 69 15.08 12.56 18.43
C ASN A 69 16.29 12.93 19.31
#